data_AF-A0A6P0T0L2-F1
#
_entry.id   AF-A0A6P0T0L2-F1
#
_cell.length_a   1.000
_cell.length_b   1.000
_cell.length_c   1.000
_cell.angle_alpha   90.00
_cell.angle_beta   90.00
_cell.angle_gamma   90.00
#
_symmetry.space_group_name_H-M   'P 1'
#
loop_
_entity.id
_entity.type
_entity.pdbx_description
1 polymer ?
#
loop_
_entity_poly.entity_id
_entity_poly.type
_entity_poly.pdbx_seq_one_letter_code
_entity_poly.pdbx_strand_id
1 'polypeptide(L)'
;MNRLSFGSTVLGNSPSQWQDYLDSIGIVQTKVAQRVTEAALLGGLIESGKNLKLLILSDGARQFNILIHGLCWVLALRIIRKLEGSTAEFRNNIEEVQSLLREYYQQLNCLSRSPECRPTRVPICSV
;
A
#
# COMPACT_ATOMS: atom_id res chain seq x y z
N MET A 1 -27.06 5.79 -18.18
CA MET A 1 -25.75 5.23 -17.78
C MET A 1 -25.64 3.85 -18.42
N ASN A 2 -24.82 3.69 -19.45
CA ASN A 2 -24.60 2.37 -20.05
C ASN A 2 -23.89 1.49 -19.02
N ARG A 3 -24.50 0.35 -18.70
CA ARG A 3 -23.90 -0.64 -17.81
C ARG A 3 -22.77 -1.30 -18.61
N LEU A 4 -21.53 -1.10 -18.18
CA LEU A 4 -20.40 -1.84 -18.73
C LEU A 4 -20.69 -3.33 -18.52
N SER A 5 -20.68 -4.10 -19.61
CA SER A 5 -20.78 -5.56 -19.55
C SER A 5 -19.40 -6.14 -19.33
N PHE A 6 -19.25 -6.98 -18.31
CA PHE A 6 -18.01 -7.74 -18.09
C PHE A 6 -17.98 -8.93 -19.05
N GLY A 7 -16.81 -9.21 -19.63
CA GLY A 7 -16.54 -10.41 -20.42
C GLY A 7 -15.41 -11.22 -19.79
N SER A 8 -15.47 -12.55 -19.90
CA SER A 8 -14.45 -13.48 -19.39
C SER A 8 -13.41 -13.85 -20.45
N THR A 9 -13.26 -13.03 -21.50
CA THR A 9 -12.30 -13.31 -22.58
C THR A 9 -10.88 -13.13 -22.05
N VAL A 10 -10.06 -14.17 -22.21
CA VAL A 10 -8.64 -14.12 -21.88
C VAL A 10 -7.91 -13.30 -22.94
N LEU A 11 -7.35 -12.16 -22.53
CA LEU A 11 -6.63 -11.23 -23.42
C LEU A 11 -5.15 -11.60 -23.62
N GLY A 12 -4.59 -12.41 -22.73
CA GLY A 12 -3.22 -12.92 -22.82
C GLY A 12 -2.81 -13.67 -21.56
N ASN A 13 -1.91 -14.66 -21.71
CA ASN A 13 -1.34 -15.45 -20.61
C ASN A 13 0.17 -15.24 -20.44
N SER A 14 0.78 -14.37 -21.26
CA SER A 14 2.17 -13.98 -21.18
C SER A 14 2.34 -12.47 -21.35
N PRO A 15 3.46 -11.88 -20.88
CA PRO A 15 3.76 -10.48 -21.12
C PRO A 15 3.79 -10.11 -22.61
N SER A 16 4.27 -11.00 -23.48
CA SER A 16 4.30 -10.77 -24.93
C SER A 16 2.89 -10.72 -25.53
N GLN A 17 2.02 -11.68 -25.19
CA GLN A 17 0.63 -11.70 -25.68
C GLN A 17 -0.16 -10.48 -25.22
N TRP A 18 0.08 -10.03 -23.98
CA TRP A 18 -0.53 -8.82 -23.47
C TRP A 18 -0.05 -7.57 -24.24
N GLN A 19 1.25 -7.49 -24.54
CA GLN A 19 1.80 -6.39 -25.33
C GLN A 19 1.25 -6.41 -26.76
N ASP A 20 1.20 -7.56 -27.41
CA ASP A 20 0.62 -7.72 -28.75
C ASP A 20 -0.85 -7.29 -28.77
N TYR A 21 -1.62 -7.62 -27.73
CA TYR A 21 -3.00 -7.17 -27.57
C TYR A 21 -3.09 -5.64 -27.46
N LEU A 22 -2.28 -5.02 -26.58
CA LEU A 22 -2.26 -3.56 -26.42
C LEU A 22 -1.91 -2.85 -27.73
N ASP A 23 -0.93 -3.37 -28.47
CA ASP A 23 -0.51 -2.83 -29.76
C ASP A 23 -1.64 -2.97 -30.80
N SER A 24 -2.35 -4.10 -30.81
CA SER A 24 -3.47 -4.36 -31.73
C SER A 24 -4.64 -3.37 -31.59
N ILE A 25 -4.84 -2.82 -30.38
CA ILE A 25 -5.87 -1.83 -30.08
C ILE A 25 -5.32 -0.39 -30.04
N GLY A 26 -4.06 -0.19 -30.48
CA GLY A 26 -3.44 1.13 -30.61
C GLY A 26 -2.94 1.74 -29.29
N ILE A 27 -2.82 0.96 -28.22
CA ILE A 27 -2.30 1.43 -26.94
C ILE A 27 -0.78 1.26 -26.92
N VAL A 28 -0.09 2.28 -27.44
CA VAL A 28 1.38 2.30 -27.53
C VAL A 28 2.05 3.18 -26.46
N GLN A 29 1.31 4.10 -25.85
CA GLN A 29 1.87 5.03 -24.87
C GLN A 29 2.06 4.33 -23.52
N THR A 30 3.28 4.33 -22.99
CA THR A 30 3.67 3.62 -21.76
C THR A 30 2.75 3.91 -20.56
N LYS A 31 2.38 5.18 -20.32
CA LYS A 31 1.49 5.55 -19.21
C LYS A 31 0.06 5.03 -19.37
N VAL A 32 -0.42 4.92 -20.61
CA VAL A 32 -1.76 4.40 -20.90
C VAL A 32 -1.74 2.88 -20.80
N ALA A 33 -0.73 2.23 -21.38
CA ALA A 33 -0.49 0.80 -21.24
C ALA A 33 -0.43 0.39 -19.76
N GLN A 34 0.30 1.14 -18.93
CA GLN A 34 0.36 0.91 -17.49
C GLN A 34 -1.04 0.94 -16.84
N ARG A 35 -1.81 2.01 -17.04
CA ARG A 35 -3.15 2.14 -16.44
C ARG A 35 -4.11 1.04 -16.91
N VAL A 36 -4.08 0.69 -18.19
CA VAL A 36 -4.92 -0.37 -18.76
C VAL A 36 -4.52 -1.73 -18.22
N THR A 37 -3.21 -1.96 -18.04
CA THR A 37 -2.69 -3.17 -17.38
C THR A 37 -3.14 -3.25 -15.92
N GLU A 38 -3.01 -2.17 -15.15
CA GLU A 38 -3.48 -2.10 -13.76
C GLU A 38 -4.99 -2.38 -13.66
N ALA A 39 -5.78 -1.79 -14.56
CA ALA A 39 -7.22 -2.02 -14.62
C ALA A 39 -7.55 -3.47 -15.02
N ALA A 40 -6.85 -4.05 -15.99
CA ALA A 40 -7.04 -5.44 -16.42
C ALA A 40 -6.69 -6.43 -15.32
N LEU A 41 -5.60 -6.20 -14.58
CA LEU A 41 -5.22 -7.00 -13.42
C LEU A 41 -6.28 -6.94 -12.31
N LEU A 42 -6.78 -5.75 -12.00
CA LEU A 42 -7.86 -5.59 -11.03
C LEU A 42 -9.14 -6.29 -11.51
N GLY A 43 -9.50 -6.14 -12.79
CA GLY A 43 -10.64 -6.80 -13.41
C GLY A 43 -10.55 -8.33 -13.33
N GLY A 44 -9.37 -8.90 -13.63
CA GLY A 44 -9.13 -10.35 -13.52
C GLY A 44 -9.22 -10.86 -12.08
N LEU A 45 -8.74 -10.09 -11.09
CA LEU A 45 -8.93 -10.44 -9.68
C LEU A 45 -10.41 -10.47 -9.30
N ILE A 46 -11.20 -9.50 -9.76
CA ILE A 46 -12.65 -9.45 -9.52
C ILE A 46 -13.36 -10.64 -10.18
N GLU A 47 -13.02 -10.93 -11.44
CA GLU A 47 -13.61 -12.03 -12.22
C GLU A 47 -13.34 -13.39 -11.58
N SER A 48 -12.12 -13.62 -11.06
CA SER A 48 -11.77 -14.85 -10.33
C SER A 48 -12.46 -15.00 -8.96
N GLY A 49 -13.45 -14.15 -8.66
CA GLY A 49 -14.26 -14.20 -7.44
C GLY A 49 -13.55 -13.68 -6.19
N LYS A 50 -12.42 -12.96 -6.33
CA LYS A 50 -11.74 -12.36 -5.18
C LYS A 50 -12.55 -11.16 -4.69
N ASN A 51 -12.68 -11.06 -3.37
CA ASN A 51 -13.49 -10.04 -2.72
C ASN A 51 -12.93 -8.63 -2.99
N LEU A 52 -13.75 -7.71 -3.49
CA LEU A 52 -13.41 -6.29 -3.70
C LEU A 52 -12.94 -5.54 -2.44
N LYS A 53 -13.11 -6.13 -1.25
CA LYS A 53 -12.51 -5.67 0.01
C LYS A 53 -11.01 -6.00 0.13
N LEU A 54 -10.28 -5.99 -0.99
CA LEU A 54 -8.82 -6.12 -0.96
C LEU A 54 -8.23 -4.90 -0.26
N LEU A 55 -7.45 -5.15 0.78
CA LEU A 55 -6.70 -4.14 1.51
C LEU A 55 -5.37 -3.90 0.78
N ILE A 56 -5.16 -2.69 0.27
CA ILE A 56 -3.83 -2.25 -0.13
C ILE A 56 -3.10 -1.77 1.12
N LEU A 57 -2.08 -2.52 1.52
CA LEU A 57 -1.22 -2.18 2.66
C LEU A 57 0.01 -1.42 2.14
N SER A 58 0.10 -0.11 2.43
CA SER A 58 1.22 0.73 1.97
C SER A 58 1.64 1.77 3.02
N ASP A 59 2.66 2.58 2.72
CA ASP A 59 3.10 3.71 3.56
C ASP A 59 2.12 4.90 3.59
N GLY A 60 1.07 4.89 2.76
CA GLY A 60 0.15 6.03 2.63
C GLY A 60 0.30 6.84 1.36
N ALA A 61 1.15 6.42 0.40
CA ALA A 61 1.26 7.13 -0.87
C ALA A 61 -0.09 7.16 -1.62
N ARG A 62 -0.55 8.36 -1.97
CA ARG A 62 -1.88 8.61 -2.58
C ARG A 62 -2.12 7.85 -3.88
N GLN A 63 -1.05 7.51 -4.61
CA GLN A 63 -1.12 6.69 -5.82
C GLN A 63 -1.70 5.28 -5.60
N PHE A 64 -1.76 4.82 -4.34
CA PHE A 64 -2.32 3.52 -3.96
C PHE A 64 -3.73 3.60 -3.36
N ASN A 65 -4.36 4.78 -3.35
CA ASN A 65 -5.71 4.97 -2.81
C ASN A 65 -6.80 4.59 -3.83
N ILE A 66 -6.73 3.35 -4.34
CA ILE A 66 -7.63 2.82 -5.39
C ILE A 66 -8.65 1.83 -4.79
N LEU A 67 -8.32 1.19 -3.66
CA LEU A 67 -9.16 0.21 -2.95
C LEU A 67 -9.24 0.56 -1.45
N ILE A 68 -9.65 -0.38 -0.59
CA ILE A 68 -9.52 -0.21 0.85
C ILE A 68 -8.04 -0.05 1.17
N HIS A 69 -7.69 1.05 1.82
CA HIS A 69 -6.29 1.37 2.10
C HIS A 69 -5.97 1.17 3.58
N GLY A 70 -4.89 0.44 3.84
CA GLY A 70 -4.32 0.22 5.15
C GLY A 70 -2.96 0.88 5.25
N LEU A 71 -2.74 1.65 6.32
CA LEU A 71 -1.41 2.17 6.64
C LEU A 71 -0.56 1.06 7.25
N CYS A 72 0.59 0.81 6.65
CA CYS A 72 1.56 -0.17 7.11
C CYS A 72 2.66 0.51 7.92
N TRP A 73 2.69 0.27 9.22
CA TRP A 73 3.73 0.83 10.08
C TRP A 73 5.14 0.41 9.65
N VAL A 74 5.34 -0.81 9.14
CA VAL A 74 6.64 -1.30 8.65
C VAL A 74 7.13 -0.45 7.48
N LEU A 75 6.23 -0.10 6.56
CA LEU A 75 6.56 0.73 5.40
C LEU A 75 6.77 2.19 5.80
N ALA A 76 5.95 2.73 6.70
CA ALA A 76 6.14 4.07 7.25
C ALA A 76 7.50 4.21 7.98
N LEU A 77 7.91 3.20 8.74
CA LEU A 77 9.18 3.21 9.48
C LEU A 77 10.40 3.03 8.56
N ARG A 78 10.22 2.54 7.33
CA ARG A 78 11.32 2.20 6.43
C ARG A 78 12.23 3.41 6.14
N ILE A 79 11.64 4.60 6.04
CA ILE A 79 12.39 5.84 5.77
C ILE A 79 13.26 6.19 6.99
N ILE A 80 12.69 6.14 8.20
CA ILE A 80 13.38 6.45 9.45
C ILE A 80 14.52 5.46 9.70
N ARG A 81 14.32 4.17 9.40
CA ARG A 81 15.36 3.13 9.54
C ARG A 81 16.54 3.27 8.59
N LYS A 82 16.40 4.08 7.53
CA LYS A 82 17.47 4.36 6.58
C LYS A 82 18.27 5.62 6.92
N LEU A 83 17.86 6.38 7.94
CA LEU A 83 18.61 7.55 8.37
C LEU A 83 19.94 7.09 8.98
N GLU A 84 21.03 7.64 8.46
CA GLU A 84 22.37 7.44 9.01
C GLU A 84 22.72 8.66 9.86
N GLY A 85 22.98 8.44 11.16
CA GLY A 85 23.36 9.53 12.07
C GLY A 85 24.84 9.84 11.95
N SER A 86 25.18 11.05 11.47
CA SER A 86 26.57 11.52 11.34
C SER A 86 27.27 11.74 12.69
N THR A 87 26.51 11.97 13.76
CA THR A 87 26.98 12.12 15.14
C THR A 87 26.38 11.06 16.05
N ALA A 88 26.99 10.85 17.23
CA ALA A 88 26.42 9.96 18.25
C ALA A 88 25.05 10.45 18.73
N GLU A 89 24.88 11.76 18.89
CA GLU A 89 23.60 12.38 19.23
C GLU A 89 22.51 12.09 18.19
N PHE A 90 22.83 12.23 16.90
CA PHE A 90 21.87 11.90 15.84
C PHE A 90 21.48 10.42 15.83
N ARG A 91 22.43 9.52 16.10
CA ARG A 91 22.12 8.08 16.23
C ARG A 91 21.18 7.82 17.40
N ASN A 92 21.43 8.43 18.55
CA ASN A 92 20.55 8.31 19.72
C ASN A 92 19.14 8.84 19.42
N ASN A 93 19.03 10.00 18.77
CA ASN A 93 17.73 10.58 18.40
C ASN A 93 16.96 9.68 17.43
N ILE A 94 17.64 9.06 16.46
CA ILE A 94 17.03 8.11 15.52
C ILE A 94 16.51 6.88 16.28
N GLU A 95 17.29 6.33 17.21
CA GLU A 95 16.89 5.18 18.04
C GLU A 95 15.68 5.51 18.94
N GLU A 96 15.68 6.69 19.56
CA GLU A 96 14.58 7.16 20.40
C GLU A 96 13.27 7.25 19.61
N VAL A 97 13.28 7.93 18.45
CA VAL A 97 12.10 8.04 17.59
C VAL A 97 11.62 6.67 17.11
N GLN A 98 12.54 5.75 16.79
CA GLN A 98 12.16 4.38 16.42
C GLN A 98 11.51 3.62 17.58
N SER A 99 11.96 3.83 18.84
CA SER A 99 11.33 3.23 20.03
C SER A 99 9.93 3.78 20.26
N LEU A 100 9.79 5.12 20.26
CA LEU A 100 8.50 5.80 20.46
C LEU A 100 7.45 5.34 19.44
N LEU A 101 7.81 5.23 18.17
CA LEU A 101 6.91 4.75 17.13
C LEU A 101 6.51 3.28 17.31
N ARG A 102 7.44 2.44 17.77
CA ARG A 102 7.16 1.03 18.07
C ARG A 102 6.20 0.89 19.24
N GLU A 103 6.44 1.63 20.33
CA GLU A 103 5.58 1.66 21.51
C GLU A 103 4.17 2.14 21.15
N TYR A 104 4.07 3.26 20.41
CA TYR A 104 2.79 3.77 19.93
C TYR A 104 2.02 2.72 19.10
N TYR A 105 2.70 2.01 18.21
CA TYR A 105 2.04 0.96 17.43
C TYR A 105 1.59 -0.25 18.29
N GLN A 106 2.39 -0.66 19.27
CA GLN A 106 2.00 -1.73 20.21
C GLN A 106 0.73 -1.35 20.98
N GLN A 107 0.62 -0.09 21.39
CA GLN A 107 -0.55 0.45 22.06
C GLN A 107 -1.79 0.42 21.18
N LEU A 108 -1.68 0.86 19.92
CA LEU A 108 -2.78 0.80 18.94
C LEU A 108 -3.24 -0.64 18.68
N ASN A 109 -2.30 -1.57 18.52
CA ASN A 109 -2.62 -3.00 18.36
C ASN A 109 -3.34 -3.55 19.60
N CYS A 110 -2.95 -3.10 20.79
CA CYS A 110 -3.64 -3.51 22.01
C CYS A 110 -5.07 -2.98 22.09
N LEU A 111 -5.28 -1.70 21.79
CA LEU A 111 -6.62 -1.08 21.69
C LEU A 111 -7.50 -1.78 20.65
N SER A 112 -6.95 -2.21 19.51
CA SER A 112 -7.71 -2.95 18.49
C SER A 112 -8.20 -4.32 18.96
N ARG A 113 -7.56 -4.91 19.98
CA ARG A 113 -7.92 -6.22 20.54
C ARG A 113 -8.86 -6.10 21.73
N SER A 114 -8.69 -5.06 22.55
CA SER A 114 -9.60 -4.75 23.65
C SER A 114 -9.61 -3.23 23.90
N PRO A 115 -10.79 -2.58 23.94
CA PRO A 115 -10.90 -1.17 24.29
C PRO A 115 -10.37 -0.84 25.69
N GLU A 116 -10.32 -1.84 26.57
CA GLU A 116 -9.83 -1.72 27.94
C GLU A 116 -8.31 -1.79 28.03
N CYS A 117 -7.62 -2.17 26.95
CA CYS A 117 -6.17 -2.12 26.92
C CYS A 117 -5.71 -0.66 26.88
N ARG A 118 -5.61 -0.07 28.07
CA ARG A 118 -5.21 1.32 28.26
C ARG A 118 -3.69 1.44 28.04
N PRO A 119 -3.24 2.25 27.06
CA PRO A 119 -1.84 2.55 26.96
C PRO A 119 -1.36 3.32 28.18
N THR A 120 -0.27 2.86 28.81
CA THR A 120 0.51 3.69 29.73
C THR A 120 0.99 4.90 28.94
N ARG A 121 0.70 6.11 29.45
CA ARG A 121 0.93 7.41 28.79
C ARG A 121 2.20 7.39 27.94
N VAL A 122 2.06 7.64 26.63
CA VAL A 122 3.19 8.06 25.81
C VAL A 122 3.64 9.41 26.36
N PRO A 123 4.90 9.61 26.75
CA PRO A 123 5.45 10.94 26.87
C PRO A 123 5.45 11.50 25.46
N ILE A 124 4.42 12.26 25.11
CA ILE A 124 4.48 13.13 23.94
C ILE A 124 5.68 14.02 24.22
N CYS A 125 6.73 13.91 23.42
CA CYS A 125 7.86 14.83 23.48
C CYS A 125 7.27 16.24 23.49
N SER A 126 7.36 16.89 24.65
CA SER A 126 7.15 18.32 24.78
C SER A 126 8.31 18.98 24.05
N VAL A 127 8.08 19.31 22.78
CA VAL A 127 8.92 20.23 22.02
C VAL A 127 8.60 21.65 22.46
#